data_AF-A0A1P8BDG0-F1
#
_entry.id   AF-A0A1P8BDG0-F1
#
_cell.length_a   1.000
_cell.length_b   1.000
_cell.length_c   1.000
_cell.angle_alpha   90.00
_cell.angle_beta   90.00
_cell.angle_gamma   90.00
#
_symmetry.space_group_name_H-M   'P 1'
#
loop_
_entity.id
_entity.type
_entity.pdbx_description
1 polymer ?
#
loop_
_entity_poly.entity_id
_entity_poly.type
_entity_poly.pdbx_seq_one_letter_code
_entity_poly.pdbx_strand_id
1 'polypeptide(L)'
;MGLNQKVNSCGCIDLSGILQVTAGYGKTISLSVMSGIDEIFKKESQTERRELMLLTKLPECCVAGSNLTNLIFKVTDSDGVMDTSIHHDEKSGCFHTMSIETDSSSDESEIRYAFVHGSCKVPTLSLPEREGVFSFKVFHSRFPELHLSLKIQLTPAQILQRDETSYSRMGLTPKSKMASTTYSPALSSQTGPSLRDVAQFTESFKENLIGYSEHRVEIDERLHCLEAEQNQAKEELRTLQASLEPLGAMFPECLSTKESMMKQIEEKHHDTAASVFCCLYRKSPPPQSLFLSKKGVFGLVALLGSVASTSLSRVLSEYLGEDMLLALVCKSAQIGPNNAEFLRLQSNHRFHVLCLDAIRPWKDGLLENDPQKKLAMDDPKLPDGDPIPGFKGYAVNMIDLAPEELTVQTYSGYGLRETLFYNLFGNLQV
;
A
#
# COMPACT_ATOMS: atom_id res chain seq x y z
N MET A 1 2.20 -33.25 -2.13
CA MET A 1 2.22 -34.44 -1.26
C MET A 1 1.76 -34.02 0.11
N GLY A 2 0.64 -34.55 0.61
CA GLY A 2 0.02 -34.16 1.87
C GLY A 2 0.69 -34.79 3.09
N LEU A 3 0.65 -34.11 4.23
CA LEU A 3 1.13 -34.62 5.50
C LEU A 3 0.31 -35.85 5.92
N ASN A 4 0.96 -36.99 6.11
CA ASN A 4 0.34 -38.17 6.71
C ASN A 4 0.20 -37.96 8.23
N GLN A 5 -1.03 -38.04 8.76
CA GLN A 5 -1.30 -37.91 10.19
C GLN A 5 -1.71 -39.23 10.80
N LYS A 6 -1.18 -39.50 12.00
CA LYS A 6 -1.51 -40.69 12.77
C LYS A 6 -2.85 -40.50 13.48
N VAL A 7 -3.71 -41.49 13.34
CA VAL A 7 -4.93 -41.62 14.13
C VAL A 7 -4.56 -42.01 15.56
N ASN A 8 -5.21 -41.41 16.56
CA ASN A 8 -4.99 -41.78 17.95
C ASN A 8 -5.68 -43.11 18.31
N SER A 9 -5.45 -43.59 19.54
CA SER A 9 -6.02 -44.87 20.04
C SER A 9 -7.55 -44.92 20.07
N CYS A 10 -8.23 -43.78 19.95
CA CYS A 10 -9.67 -43.68 19.93
C CYS A 10 -10.25 -43.58 18.50
N GLY A 11 -9.41 -43.65 17.46
CA GLY A 11 -9.86 -43.50 16.09
C GLY A 11 -10.03 -42.04 15.64
N CYS A 12 -9.56 -41.06 16.41
CA CYS A 12 -9.68 -39.63 16.09
C CYS A 12 -8.37 -39.07 15.52
N ILE A 13 -8.49 -38.04 14.68
CA ILE A 13 -7.38 -37.22 14.18
C ILE A 13 -7.55 -35.83 14.78
N ASP A 14 -6.47 -35.28 15.37
CA ASP A 14 -6.45 -33.89 15.84
C ASP A 14 -5.91 -32.98 14.73
N LEU A 15 -6.77 -32.06 14.28
CA LEU A 15 -6.48 -31.10 13.22
C LEU A 15 -6.23 -29.68 13.76
N SER A 16 -6.16 -29.53 15.09
CA SER A 16 -5.96 -28.25 15.77
C SER A 16 -4.63 -27.63 15.36
N GLY A 17 -4.65 -26.35 14.99
CA GLY A 17 -3.46 -25.62 14.53
C GLY A 17 -2.98 -25.98 13.12
N ILE A 18 -3.60 -26.97 12.47
CA ILE A 18 -3.30 -27.37 11.09
C ILE A 18 -4.30 -26.72 10.12
N LEU A 19 -5.57 -26.69 10.52
CA LEU A 19 -6.62 -26.03 9.75
C LEU A 19 -6.75 -24.58 10.20
N GLN A 20 -6.49 -23.67 9.27
CA GLN A 20 -6.76 -22.24 9.45
C GLN A 20 -7.87 -21.81 8.50
N VAL A 21 -8.87 -21.13 9.04
CA VAL A 21 -9.90 -20.48 8.21
C VAL A 21 -9.29 -19.22 7.60
N THR A 22 -9.24 -19.16 6.27
CA THR A 22 -8.74 -18.00 5.52
C THR A 22 -9.85 -17.17 4.88
N ALA A 23 -11.11 -17.62 4.99
CA ALA A 23 -12.25 -16.87 4.52
C ALA A 23 -12.44 -15.58 5.35
N GLY A 24 -12.79 -14.49 4.68
CA GLY A 24 -13.07 -13.20 5.31
C GLY A 24 -14.33 -13.21 6.21
N TYR A 25 -14.70 -12.05 6.74
CA TYR A 25 -15.81 -11.91 7.67
C TYR A 25 -17.18 -12.26 7.06
N GLY A 26 -18.04 -12.90 7.85
CA GLY A 26 -19.41 -13.29 7.50
C GLY A 26 -19.56 -14.34 6.40
N LYS A 27 -18.47 -15.03 6.00
CA LYS A 27 -18.49 -16.07 4.97
C LYS A 27 -18.89 -17.42 5.56
N THR A 28 -19.62 -18.20 4.76
CA THR A 28 -19.90 -19.61 5.09
C THR A 28 -18.69 -20.46 4.69
N ILE A 29 -18.26 -21.32 5.59
CA ILE A 29 -17.15 -22.26 5.40
C ILE A 29 -17.65 -23.68 5.62
N SER A 30 -17.04 -24.64 4.92
CA SER A 30 -17.36 -26.05 5.10
C SER A 30 -16.08 -26.87 5.23
N LEU A 31 -16.06 -27.78 6.20
CA LEU A 31 -15.09 -28.86 6.32
C LEU A 31 -15.75 -30.14 5.84
N SER A 32 -15.20 -30.79 4.82
CA SER A 32 -15.65 -32.10 4.37
C SER A 32 -14.55 -33.17 4.44
N VAL A 33 -14.96 -34.41 4.67
CA VAL A 33 -14.09 -35.59 4.61
C VAL A 33 -14.54 -36.45 3.44
N MET A 34 -13.61 -36.77 2.55
CA MET A 34 -13.85 -37.55 1.35
C MET A 34 -13.23 -38.94 1.49
N SER A 35 -13.94 -39.98 1.03
CA SER A 35 -13.40 -41.32 0.83
C SER A 35 -13.42 -41.63 -0.67
N GLY A 36 -12.28 -41.45 -1.34
CA GLY A 36 -12.24 -41.48 -2.81
C GLY A 36 -12.95 -40.25 -3.38
N ILE A 37 -14.07 -40.47 -4.07
CA ILE A 37 -14.93 -39.40 -4.63
C ILE A 37 -16.17 -39.11 -3.76
N ASP A 38 -16.43 -39.93 -2.74
CA ASP A 38 -17.64 -39.84 -1.94
C ASP A 38 -17.42 -38.96 -0.70
N GLU A 39 -18.29 -37.97 -0.50
CA GLU A 39 -18.31 -37.15 0.71
C GLU A 39 -18.96 -37.94 1.85
N ILE A 40 -18.16 -38.31 2.85
CA ILE A 40 -18.64 -39.11 4.00
C ILE A 40 -18.95 -38.25 5.23
N PHE A 41 -18.49 -37.00 5.25
CA PHE A 41 -18.78 -36.04 6.30
C PHE A 41 -18.69 -34.62 5.76
N LYS A 42 -19.60 -33.75 6.21
CA LYS A 42 -19.55 -32.31 5.98
C LYS A 42 -20.00 -31.57 7.22
N LYS A 43 -19.26 -30.53 7.59
CA LYS A 43 -19.61 -29.58 8.65
C LYS A 43 -19.52 -28.17 8.11
N GLU A 44 -20.62 -27.44 8.19
CA GLU A 44 -20.68 -26.03 7.80
C GLU A 44 -20.64 -25.13 9.03
N SER A 45 -19.97 -23.99 8.90
CA SER A 45 -19.87 -22.94 9.92
C SER A 45 -19.87 -21.58 9.22
N GLN A 46 -20.07 -20.50 9.97
CA GLN A 46 -19.90 -19.13 9.47
C GLN A 46 -18.73 -18.46 10.20
N THR A 47 -17.94 -17.67 9.48
CA THR A 47 -16.94 -16.79 10.09
C THR A 47 -17.63 -15.64 10.82
N GLU A 48 -16.92 -15.06 11.78
CA GLU A 48 -17.43 -13.93 12.54
C GLU A 48 -17.88 -12.79 11.62
N ARG A 49 -18.95 -12.08 12.00
CA ARG A 49 -19.43 -10.92 11.26
C ARG A 49 -18.80 -9.66 11.83
N ARG A 50 -18.38 -8.78 10.93
CA ARG A 50 -17.87 -7.45 11.21
C ARG A 50 -18.49 -6.47 10.22
N GLU A 51 -18.77 -5.26 10.69
CA GLU A 51 -19.38 -4.21 9.88
C GLU A 51 -18.60 -2.90 10.03
N LEU A 52 -18.35 -2.23 8.91
CA LEU A 52 -17.76 -0.89 8.88
C LEU A 52 -18.90 0.14 8.89
N MET A 53 -18.92 0.99 9.91
CA MET A 53 -19.98 1.96 10.13
C MET A 53 -19.42 3.38 10.20
N LEU A 54 -20.18 4.35 9.67
CA LEU A 54 -19.94 5.76 9.92
C LEU A 54 -20.57 6.17 11.26
N LEU A 55 -19.76 6.68 12.18
CA LEU A 55 -20.21 7.18 13.49
C LEU A 55 -20.72 8.62 13.42
N THR A 56 -20.14 9.44 12.55
CA THR A 56 -20.53 10.84 12.37
C THR A 56 -21.77 10.95 11.49
N LYS A 57 -22.74 11.78 11.86
CA LYS A 57 -23.90 12.04 11.00
C LYS A 57 -23.46 12.81 9.75
N LEU A 58 -23.84 12.32 8.59
CA LEU A 58 -23.65 13.03 7.32
C LEU A 58 -24.62 14.21 7.23
N PRO A 59 -24.17 15.37 6.72
CA PRO A 59 -25.08 16.45 6.35
C PRO A 59 -26.02 16.02 5.22
N GLU A 60 -27.26 16.51 5.23
CA GLU A 60 -28.24 16.23 4.17
C GLU A 60 -27.83 16.83 2.82
N CYS A 61 -27.21 18.02 2.84
CA CYS A 61 -26.65 18.68 1.67
C CYS A 61 -25.35 19.42 2.00
N CYS A 62 -24.48 19.56 1.01
CA CYS A 62 -23.22 20.32 1.10
C CYS A 62 -23.05 21.23 -0.11
N VAL A 63 -22.30 22.33 0.04
CA VAL A 63 -21.97 23.21 -1.10
C VAL A 63 -20.92 22.51 -1.97
N ALA A 64 -21.10 22.54 -3.29
CA ALA A 64 -20.12 22.01 -4.23
C ALA A 64 -18.78 22.76 -4.09
N GLY A 65 -17.66 22.01 -4.12
CA GLY A 65 -16.31 22.55 -3.85
C GLY A 65 -15.97 22.76 -2.37
N SER A 66 -16.88 22.46 -1.43
CA SER A 66 -16.59 22.53 0.02
C SER A 66 -15.90 21.26 0.53
N ASN A 67 -15.61 21.21 1.84
CA ASN A 67 -14.99 20.05 2.48
C ASN A 67 -15.91 19.48 3.56
N LEU A 68 -16.10 18.15 3.57
CA LEU A 68 -16.60 17.46 4.76
C LEU A 68 -15.48 17.37 5.78
N THR A 69 -15.80 17.53 7.06
CA THR A 69 -14.80 17.48 8.13
C THR A 69 -15.14 16.46 9.20
N ASN A 70 -14.10 15.93 9.83
CA ASN A 70 -14.19 15.05 10.99
C ASN A 70 -15.08 13.81 10.80
N LEU A 71 -15.00 13.13 9.66
CA LEU A 71 -15.71 11.86 9.50
C LEU A 71 -15.02 10.78 10.33
N ILE A 72 -15.80 10.02 11.10
CA ILE A 72 -15.28 8.95 11.96
C ILE A 72 -15.98 7.66 11.56
N PHE A 73 -15.17 6.65 11.25
CA PHE A 73 -15.62 5.31 10.91
C PHE A 73 -15.19 4.35 12.01
N LYS A 74 -16.00 3.33 12.27
CA LYS A 74 -15.66 2.27 13.23
C LYS A 74 -15.96 0.90 12.63
N VAL A 75 -15.20 -0.11 13.04
CA VAL A 75 -15.54 -1.50 12.78
C VAL A 75 -16.17 -2.09 14.04
N THR A 76 -17.31 -2.74 13.88
CA THR A 76 -18.03 -3.40 14.98
C THR A 76 -18.28 -4.86 14.67
N ASP A 77 -18.45 -5.67 15.72
CA ASP A 77 -18.97 -7.03 15.61
C ASP A 77 -20.49 -7.07 15.44
N SER A 78 -21.04 -8.28 15.40
CA SER A 78 -22.48 -8.53 15.30
C SER A 78 -23.29 -7.99 16.47
N ASP A 79 -22.64 -7.76 17.62
CA ASP A 79 -23.26 -7.19 18.82
C ASP A 79 -23.12 -5.66 18.88
N GLY A 80 -22.47 -5.07 17.87
CA GLY A 80 -22.23 -3.63 17.76
C GLY A 80 -21.05 -3.13 18.61
N VAL A 81 -20.27 -4.05 19.20
CA VAL A 81 -19.08 -3.74 20.00
C VAL A 81 -17.91 -3.43 19.07
N MET A 82 -17.12 -2.43 19.42
CA MET A 82 -16.00 -1.98 18.60
C MET A 82 -14.88 -3.03 18.56
N ASP A 83 -14.45 -3.40 17.36
CA ASP A 83 -13.37 -4.37 17.18
C ASP A 83 -12.00 -3.68 17.30
N THR A 84 -11.42 -3.73 18.49
CA THR A 84 -10.13 -3.12 18.79
C THR A 84 -8.95 -3.86 18.17
N SER A 85 -9.15 -5.09 17.65
CA SER A 85 -8.10 -5.85 16.96
C SER A 85 -7.71 -5.24 15.61
N ILE A 86 -8.60 -4.42 15.04
CA ILE A 86 -8.33 -3.65 13.82
C ILE A 86 -7.55 -2.39 14.21
N HIS A 87 -6.22 -2.53 14.23
CA HIS A 87 -5.32 -1.46 14.62
C HIS A 87 -4.09 -1.44 13.71
N HIS A 88 -3.72 -0.25 13.27
CA HIS A 88 -2.53 -0.01 12.50
C HIS A 88 -1.31 0.00 13.43
N ASP A 89 -0.42 -0.98 13.25
CA ASP A 89 0.82 -1.06 13.99
C ASP A 89 2.01 -1.26 13.03
N GLU A 90 2.80 -0.21 12.88
CA GLU A 90 4.00 -0.22 12.04
C GLU A 90 5.07 -1.18 12.58
N LYS A 91 5.15 -1.38 13.90
CA LYS A 91 6.20 -2.19 14.53
C LYS A 91 6.01 -3.67 14.26
N SER A 92 4.77 -4.15 14.26
CA SER A 92 4.43 -5.53 13.88
C SER A 92 4.27 -5.73 12.37
N GLY A 93 4.32 -4.64 11.58
CA GLY A 93 4.01 -4.68 10.14
C GLY A 93 2.53 -4.94 9.86
N CYS A 94 1.65 -4.69 10.83
CA CYS A 94 0.22 -4.92 10.76
C CYS A 94 -0.50 -3.65 10.31
N PHE A 95 -0.62 -3.46 9.00
CA PHE A 95 -1.17 -2.22 8.44
C PHE A 95 -2.69 -2.31 8.20
N HIS A 96 -3.48 -1.73 9.10
CA HIS A 96 -4.92 -1.54 8.95
C HIS A 96 -5.21 -0.09 8.54
N THR A 97 -5.59 0.14 7.28
CA THR A 97 -5.87 1.48 6.76
C THR A 97 -7.20 1.50 6.01
N MET A 98 -7.83 2.66 5.97
CA MET A 98 -9.02 2.95 5.19
C MET A 98 -8.65 3.85 4.01
N SER A 99 -9.29 3.62 2.87
CA SER A 99 -9.17 4.45 1.66
C SER A 99 -10.57 4.84 1.18
N ILE A 100 -10.62 5.93 0.42
CA ILE A 100 -11.85 6.53 -0.09
C ILE A 100 -11.79 6.54 -1.61
N GLU A 101 -12.76 5.92 -2.24
CA GLU A 101 -12.96 5.90 -3.69
C GLU A 101 -14.17 6.77 -4.04
N THR A 102 -14.04 7.60 -5.07
CA THR A 102 -15.09 8.51 -5.53
C THR A 102 -15.42 8.22 -6.98
N ASP A 103 -16.69 8.35 -7.37
CA ASP A 103 -17.16 8.03 -8.74
C ASP A 103 -16.48 8.88 -9.84
N SER A 104 -15.81 9.97 -9.48
CA SER A 104 -15.22 10.95 -10.42
C SER A 104 -13.73 10.73 -10.76
N SER A 105 -13.04 9.78 -10.13
CA SER A 105 -11.64 9.45 -10.43
C SER A 105 -11.49 7.96 -10.64
N SER A 106 -10.94 7.54 -11.78
CA SER A 106 -10.48 6.16 -12.00
C SER A 106 -9.25 5.80 -11.17
N ASP A 107 -8.70 6.78 -10.44
CA ASP A 107 -7.65 6.61 -9.46
C ASP A 107 -8.28 6.51 -8.07
N GLU A 108 -8.02 5.38 -7.39
CA GLU A 108 -8.21 5.27 -5.94
C GLU A 108 -7.42 6.41 -5.27
N SER A 109 -8.02 7.10 -4.31
CA SER A 109 -7.31 8.13 -3.56
C SER A 109 -6.03 7.52 -2.95
N GLU A 110 -4.87 8.09 -3.29
CA GLU A 110 -3.57 7.70 -2.72
C GLU A 110 -3.54 7.91 -1.18
N ILE A 111 -4.47 8.72 -0.66
CA ILE A 111 -4.60 9.04 0.75
C ILE A 111 -5.18 7.84 1.51
N ARG A 112 -4.41 7.36 2.49
CA ARG A 112 -4.79 6.29 3.41
C ARG A 112 -4.93 6.83 4.82
N TYR A 113 -5.97 6.38 5.51
CA TYR A 113 -6.27 6.77 6.90
C TYR A 113 -6.06 5.57 7.82
N ALA A 114 -5.25 5.68 8.86
CA ALA A 114 -4.98 4.57 9.77
C ALA A 114 -6.18 4.23 10.66
N PHE A 115 -6.40 2.94 10.92
CA PHE A 115 -7.29 2.50 11.99
C PHE A 115 -6.53 2.51 13.32
N VAL A 116 -7.12 3.13 14.34
CA VAL A 116 -6.63 3.15 15.71
C VAL A 116 -7.70 2.50 16.59
N HIS A 117 -7.46 1.25 16.97
CA HIS A 117 -8.32 0.48 17.88
C HIS A 117 -9.76 0.36 17.37
N GLY A 118 -9.92 0.00 16.09
CA GLY A 118 -11.21 -0.18 15.44
C GLY A 118 -11.83 1.11 14.90
N SER A 119 -11.23 2.28 15.16
CA SER A 119 -11.73 3.58 14.72
C SER A 119 -10.81 4.21 13.66
N CYS A 120 -11.36 4.83 12.63
CA CYS A 120 -10.62 5.55 11.62
C CYS A 120 -11.18 6.96 11.45
N LYS A 121 -10.32 7.97 11.50
CA LYS A 121 -10.72 9.39 11.42
C LYS A 121 -10.23 10.00 10.12
N VAL A 122 -11.15 10.62 9.39
CA VAL A 122 -10.90 11.37 8.16
C VAL A 122 -11.09 12.85 8.48
N PRO A 123 -10.00 13.63 8.60
CA PRO A 123 -10.08 15.03 9.04
C PRO A 123 -10.83 15.91 8.04
N THR A 124 -10.57 15.72 6.76
CA THR A 124 -11.20 16.46 5.66
C THR A 124 -11.36 15.59 4.43
N LEU A 125 -12.49 15.76 3.72
CA LEU A 125 -12.75 15.15 2.42
C LEU A 125 -13.31 16.23 1.48
N SER A 126 -12.57 16.53 0.41
CA SER A 126 -12.97 17.55 -0.57
C SER A 126 -14.08 17.06 -1.47
N LEU A 127 -15.09 17.90 -1.64
CA LEU A 127 -16.25 17.64 -2.50
C LEU A 127 -16.02 18.23 -3.89
N PRO A 128 -16.53 17.60 -4.95
CA PRO A 128 -16.38 18.11 -6.31
C PRO A 128 -17.09 19.46 -6.48
N GLU A 129 -16.61 20.26 -7.43
CA GLU A 129 -17.17 21.58 -7.77
C GLU A 129 -18.53 21.49 -8.51
N ARG A 130 -18.87 20.30 -9.01
CA ARG A 130 -20.14 20.07 -9.72
C ARG A 130 -21.27 19.77 -8.75
N GLU A 131 -22.43 20.36 -9.01
CA GLU A 131 -23.67 20.02 -8.31
C GLU A 131 -24.16 18.61 -8.67
N GLY A 132 -24.96 18.01 -7.78
CA GLY A 132 -25.52 16.67 -7.96
C GLY A 132 -25.28 15.74 -6.78
N VAL A 133 -25.55 14.45 -6.97
CA VAL A 133 -25.32 13.44 -5.93
C VAL A 133 -23.84 13.03 -5.97
N PHE A 134 -23.12 13.30 -4.89
CA PHE A 134 -21.78 12.79 -4.68
C PHE A 134 -21.84 11.47 -3.93
N SER A 135 -21.40 10.38 -4.57
CA SER A 135 -21.21 9.09 -3.90
C SER A 135 -19.73 8.83 -3.70
N PHE A 136 -19.41 8.26 -2.55
CA PHE A 136 -18.07 7.76 -2.27
C PHE A 136 -18.17 6.46 -1.48
N LYS A 137 -17.17 5.61 -1.68
CA LYS A 137 -17.05 4.32 -1.02
C LYS A 137 -15.80 4.32 -0.17
N VAL A 138 -15.92 3.81 1.05
CA VAL A 138 -14.78 3.58 1.93
C VAL A 138 -14.53 2.09 2.07
N PHE A 139 -13.26 1.69 2.15
CA PHE A 139 -12.86 0.29 2.21
C PHE A 139 -11.66 0.09 3.12
N HIS A 140 -11.62 -1.05 3.79
CA HIS A 140 -10.50 -1.48 4.63
C HIS A 140 -9.42 -2.21 3.80
N SER A 141 -8.15 -1.87 4.01
CA SER A 141 -7.00 -2.36 3.22
C SER A 141 -6.82 -3.88 3.20
N ARG A 142 -7.13 -4.55 4.31
CA ARG A 142 -6.94 -6.01 4.47
C ARG A 142 -8.22 -6.84 4.31
N PHE A 143 -9.39 -6.20 4.42
CA PHE A 143 -10.67 -6.88 4.52
C PHE A 143 -11.64 -6.19 3.55
N PRO A 144 -11.61 -6.55 2.25
CA PRO A 144 -12.42 -5.89 1.22
C PRO A 144 -13.93 -5.98 1.48
N GLU A 145 -14.37 -6.98 2.24
CA GLU A 145 -15.75 -7.11 2.72
C GLU A 145 -16.17 -6.01 3.70
N LEU A 146 -15.20 -5.38 4.38
CA LEU A 146 -15.43 -4.20 5.22
C LEU A 146 -15.39 -2.94 4.35
N HIS A 147 -16.56 -2.60 3.81
CA HIS A 147 -16.75 -1.38 3.05
C HIS A 147 -18.08 -0.72 3.35
N LEU A 148 -18.18 0.58 3.09
CA LEU A 148 -19.39 1.35 3.25
C LEU A 148 -19.52 2.35 2.10
N SER A 149 -20.69 2.40 1.47
CA SER A 149 -21.01 3.36 0.42
C SER A 149 -21.90 4.46 0.98
N LEU A 150 -21.50 5.71 0.78
CA LEU A 150 -22.15 6.90 1.29
C LEU A 150 -22.54 7.82 0.13
N LYS A 151 -23.60 8.60 0.31
CA LYS A 151 -24.12 9.54 -0.69
C LYS A 151 -24.51 10.86 -0.03
N ILE A 152 -24.21 11.97 -0.69
CA ILE A 152 -24.52 13.33 -0.23
C ILE A 152 -25.00 14.17 -1.41
N GLN A 153 -25.98 15.04 -1.18
CA GLN A 153 -26.42 16.00 -2.18
C GLN A 153 -25.53 17.24 -2.20
N LEU A 154 -25.02 17.63 -3.37
CA LEU A 154 -24.26 18.86 -3.57
C LEU A 154 -25.14 19.95 -4.18
N THR A 155 -25.13 21.12 -3.56
CA THR A 155 -25.79 22.35 -4.03
C THR A 155 -24.77 23.30 -4.66
N PRO A 156 -25.14 24.10 -5.67
CA PRO A 156 -24.22 24.99 -6.37
C PRO A 156 -23.60 26.04 -5.44
N ALA A 157 -22.33 26.37 -5.69
CA ALA A 157 -21.65 27.48 -5.02
C ALA A 157 -22.26 28.81 -5.51
N GLN A 158 -22.78 29.63 -4.60
CA GLN A 158 -23.31 30.95 -4.97
C GLN A 158 -22.17 31.84 -5.45
N ILE A 159 -22.12 32.11 -6.75
CA ILE A 159 -21.28 33.17 -7.31
C ILE A 159 -21.93 34.49 -6.88
N LEU A 160 -21.35 35.13 -5.85
CA LEU A 160 -21.62 36.54 -5.56
C LEU A 160 -21.15 37.35 -6.78
N GLN A 161 -22.06 37.64 -7.70
CA GLN A 161 -21.86 38.74 -8.63
C GLN A 161 -21.77 40.01 -7.79
N ARG A 162 -20.55 40.54 -7.68
CA ARG A 162 -20.26 41.86 -7.13
C ARG A 162 -20.88 42.87 -8.08
N ASP A 163 -22.10 43.29 -7.76
CA ASP A 163 -22.77 44.37 -8.48
C ASP A 163 -22.07 45.69 -8.13
N GLU A 164 -21.43 46.29 -9.13
CA GLU A 164 -20.86 47.63 -9.01
C GLU A 164 -22.00 48.66 -8.97
N THR A 165 -22.28 49.21 -7.79
CA THR A 165 -23.03 50.46 -7.69
C THR A 165 -22.38 51.44 -6.71
N SER A 166 -21.72 52.42 -7.33
CA SER A 166 -21.79 53.86 -7.03
C SER A 166 -21.76 54.33 -5.57
N TYR A 167 -20.68 55.02 -5.25
CA TYR A 167 -20.47 55.92 -4.12
C TYR A 167 -21.66 56.83 -3.81
N SER A 168 -22.07 56.88 -2.54
CA SER A 168 -22.57 58.10 -1.90
C SER A 168 -22.33 58.04 -0.40
N ARG A 169 -21.52 58.99 0.07
CA ARG A 169 -21.14 59.25 1.46
C ARG A 169 -22.02 60.38 2.01
N MET A 170 -22.75 60.10 3.10
CA MET A 170 -23.18 60.99 4.19
C MET A 170 -24.20 60.18 5.00
N GLY A 171 -24.23 60.10 6.33
CA GLY A 171 -23.58 60.76 7.44
C GLY A 171 -24.45 60.45 8.68
N LEU A 172 -23.92 60.71 9.88
CA LEU A 172 -24.60 60.73 11.20
C LEU A 172 -24.68 59.41 11.99
N THR A 173 -23.84 59.33 13.03
CA THR A 173 -24.18 58.74 14.34
C THR A 173 -25.04 59.75 15.13
N PRO A 174 -25.47 59.55 16.40
CA PRO A 174 -25.42 58.38 17.30
C PRO A 174 -26.77 58.09 18.04
N LYS A 175 -26.83 57.00 18.81
CA LYS A 175 -27.67 56.70 20.02
C LYS A 175 -28.14 55.25 19.96
N SER A 176 -28.32 54.49 21.04
CA SER A 176 -27.99 54.57 22.46
C SER A 176 -28.45 53.23 23.07
N LYS A 177 -27.96 52.94 24.28
CA LYS A 177 -28.58 52.12 25.33
C LYS A 177 -28.36 50.60 25.30
N MET A 178 -27.53 50.22 26.26
CA MET A 178 -27.73 49.04 27.12
C MET A 178 -29.21 48.89 27.52
N ALA A 179 -29.70 47.66 27.48
CA ALA A 179 -30.69 47.17 28.42
C ALA A 179 -30.57 45.65 28.54
N SER A 180 -30.22 45.23 29.75
CA SER A 180 -30.28 43.84 30.21
C SER A 180 -31.69 43.29 30.08
N THR A 181 -31.83 42.00 29.77
CA THR A 181 -33.08 41.28 30.00
C THR A 181 -32.80 40.00 30.77
N THR A 182 -33.30 40.02 32.00
CA THR A 182 -33.42 38.95 32.98
C THR A 182 -34.25 37.80 32.42
N TYR A 183 -33.77 36.57 32.54
CA TYR A 183 -34.62 35.39 32.65
C TYR A 183 -33.99 34.44 33.68
N SER A 184 -34.67 34.31 34.81
CA SER A 184 -34.54 33.15 35.70
C SER A 184 -35.61 32.13 35.33
N PRO A 185 -35.36 30.84 35.58
CA PRO A 185 -36.38 30.01 36.23
C PRO A 185 -35.88 29.41 37.54
N ALA A 186 -36.84 29.01 38.36
CA ALA A 186 -36.74 28.79 39.79
C ALA A 186 -36.27 27.38 40.22
N LEU A 187 -35.64 27.39 41.41
CA LEU A 187 -35.59 26.41 42.51
C LEU A 187 -35.38 24.91 42.23
N SER A 188 -34.32 24.35 42.84
CA SER A 188 -34.50 23.40 43.95
C SER A 188 -33.25 23.34 44.85
N SER A 189 -33.53 23.19 46.15
CA SER A 189 -32.62 23.10 47.30
C SER A 189 -31.36 22.24 47.12
N GLN A 190 -30.21 22.76 47.59
CA GLN A 190 -29.44 22.14 48.66
C GLN A 190 -28.33 23.10 49.15
N THR A 191 -28.06 23.03 50.45
CA THR A 191 -26.94 23.61 51.22
C THR A 191 -25.89 24.38 50.41
N GLY A 192 -25.86 25.70 50.57
CA GLY A 192 -24.86 26.55 49.93
C GLY A 192 -23.44 26.24 50.43
N PRO A 193 -22.44 26.19 49.53
CA PRO A 193 -21.05 26.03 49.93
C PRO A 193 -20.64 27.26 50.75
N SER A 194 -19.79 27.08 51.75
CA SER A 194 -19.38 28.22 52.58
C SER A 194 -18.62 29.23 51.69
N LEU A 195 -18.65 30.51 52.06
CA LEU A 195 -17.98 31.58 51.32
C LEU A 195 -16.46 31.32 51.14
N ARG A 196 -15.88 30.43 51.99
CA ARG A 196 -14.50 29.96 51.88
C ARG A 196 -14.31 28.91 50.78
N ASP A 197 -15.29 28.04 50.54
CA ASP A 197 -15.23 26.97 49.53
C ASP A 197 -15.31 27.53 48.10
N VAL A 198 -16.13 28.56 47.90
CA VAL A 198 -16.21 29.27 46.60
C VAL A 198 -14.91 30.01 46.32
N ALA A 199 -14.33 30.69 47.31
CA ALA A 199 -13.06 31.40 47.14
C ALA A 199 -11.92 30.42 46.78
N GLN A 200 -11.84 29.28 47.47
CA GLN A 200 -10.81 28.26 47.24
C GLN A 200 -10.97 27.58 45.88
N PHE A 201 -12.21 27.33 45.44
CA PHE A 201 -12.49 26.82 44.10
C PHE A 201 -12.13 27.84 43.00
N THR A 202 -12.39 29.13 43.24
CA THR A 202 -12.04 30.20 42.29
C THR A 202 -10.53 30.37 42.16
N GLU A 203 -9.79 30.18 43.25
CA GLU A 203 -8.33 30.24 43.28
C GLU A 203 -7.70 29.05 42.54
N SER A 204 -8.19 27.83 42.78
CA SER A 204 -7.79 26.63 42.03
C SER A 204 -8.10 26.74 40.53
N PHE A 205 -9.24 27.33 40.16
CA PHE A 205 -9.58 27.54 38.75
C PHE A 205 -8.65 28.55 38.08
N LYS A 206 -8.23 29.60 38.80
CA LYS A 206 -7.23 30.57 38.30
C LYS A 206 -5.86 29.94 38.11
N GLU A 207 -5.39 29.12 39.04
CA GLU A 207 -4.13 28.39 38.91
C GLU A 207 -4.15 27.44 37.71
N ASN A 208 -5.24 26.69 37.53
CA ASN A 208 -5.42 25.84 36.34
C ASN A 208 -5.42 26.66 35.05
N LEU A 209 -6.09 27.82 35.02
CA LEU A 209 -6.13 28.70 33.85
C LEU A 209 -4.74 29.23 33.49
N ILE A 210 -3.93 29.58 34.50
CA ILE A 210 -2.53 29.97 34.33
C ILE A 210 -1.72 28.81 33.77
N GLY A 211 -1.86 27.60 34.32
CA GLY A 211 -1.18 26.40 33.82
C GLY A 211 -1.54 26.07 32.37
N TYR A 212 -2.80 26.17 31.97
CA TYR A 212 -3.20 26.00 30.56
C TYR A 212 -2.63 27.09 29.65
N SER A 213 -2.48 28.31 30.15
CA SER A 213 -1.89 29.42 29.38
C SER A 213 -0.40 29.22 29.13
N GLU A 214 0.34 28.73 30.14
CA GLU A 214 1.76 28.39 30.04
C GLU A 214 1.97 27.20 29.10
N HIS A 215 1.15 26.15 29.24
CA HIS A 215 1.22 24.98 28.37
C HIS A 215 0.90 25.30 26.90
N ARG A 216 0.04 26.30 26.65
CA ARG A 216 -0.24 26.78 25.29
C ARG A 216 0.97 27.48 24.68
N VAL A 217 1.68 28.30 25.47
CA VAL A 217 2.93 28.95 25.02
C VAL A 217 3.99 27.91 24.70
N GLU A 218 4.15 26.87 25.53
CA GLU A 218 5.10 25.79 25.28
C GLU A 218 4.79 25.00 24.00
N ILE A 219 3.50 24.73 23.73
CA ILE A 219 3.07 24.07 22.49
C ILE A 219 3.33 24.96 21.27
N ASP A 220 3.05 26.26 21.36
CA ASP A 220 3.28 27.21 20.26
C ASP A 220 4.79 27.32 19.95
N GLU A 221 5.66 27.38 20.96
CA GLU A 221 7.11 27.37 20.77
C GLU A 221 7.58 26.06 20.11
N ARG A 222 7.06 24.92 20.54
CA ARG A 222 7.42 23.62 19.96
C ARG A 222 6.92 23.46 18.53
N LEU A 223 5.75 24.00 18.20
CA LEU A 223 5.23 24.05 16.84
C LEU A 223 6.12 24.91 15.94
N HIS A 224 6.56 26.07 16.44
CA HIS A 224 7.50 26.93 15.72
C HIS A 224 8.86 26.24 15.47
N CYS A 225 9.39 25.50 16.44
CA CYS A 225 10.61 24.70 16.25
C CYS A 225 10.43 23.61 15.17
N LEU A 226 9.30 22.90 15.18
CA LEU A 226 9.01 21.86 14.18
C LEU A 226 8.81 22.44 12.78
N GLU A 227 8.21 23.62 12.65
CA GLU A 227 8.11 24.33 11.37
C GLU A 227 9.50 24.73 10.85
N ALA A 228 10.40 25.18 11.72
CA ALA A 228 11.79 25.49 11.35
C ALA A 228 12.52 24.23 10.87
N GLU A 229 12.40 23.10 11.57
CA GLU A 229 12.97 21.81 11.16
C GLU A 229 12.40 21.32 9.82
N GLN A 230 11.09 21.45 9.61
CA GLN A 230 10.46 21.11 8.34
C GLN A 230 10.99 21.97 7.19
N ASN A 231 11.16 23.27 7.41
CA ASN A 231 11.70 24.18 6.41
C ASN A 231 13.17 23.87 6.10
N GLN A 232 13.96 23.54 7.12
CA GLN A 232 15.34 23.08 6.94
C GLN A 232 15.39 21.78 6.13
N ALA A 233 14.59 20.77 6.48
CA ALA A 233 14.54 19.50 5.75
C ALA A 233 14.09 19.67 4.29
N LYS A 234 13.14 20.58 4.03
CA LYS A 234 12.73 20.96 2.66
C LYS A 234 13.88 21.58 1.87
N GLU A 235 14.67 22.43 2.51
CA GLU A 235 15.81 23.06 1.85
C GLU A 235 16.95 22.08 1.61
N GLU A 236 17.23 21.17 2.56
CA GLU A 236 18.17 20.06 2.36
C GLU A 236 17.73 19.16 1.20
N LEU A 237 16.44 18.84 1.09
CA LEU A 237 15.88 18.10 -0.04
C LEU A 237 16.09 18.82 -1.37
N ARG A 238 15.81 20.13 -1.44
CA ARG A 238 16.07 20.93 -2.65
C ARG A 238 17.55 20.94 -3.02
N THR A 239 18.42 21.03 -2.02
CA THR A 239 19.89 21.04 -2.22
C THR A 239 20.38 19.68 -2.72
N LEU A 240 19.88 18.58 -2.16
CA LEU A 240 20.16 17.22 -2.63
C LEU A 240 19.62 17.00 -4.04
N GLN A 241 18.41 17.48 -4.35
CA GLN A 241 17.79 17.38 -5.66
C GLN A 241 18.57 18.16 -6.73
N ALA A 242 19.02 19.38 -6.41
CA ALA A 242 19.91 20.17 -7.27
C ALA A 242 21.30 19.53 -7.45
N SER A 243 21.80 18.81 -6.44
CA SER A 243 23.04 18.04 -6.53
C SER A 243 22.89 16.76 -7.35
N LEU A 244 21.66 16.24 -7.49
CA LEU A 244 21.32 15.10 -8.34
C LEU A 244 21.00 15.47 -9.78
N GLU A 245 20.59 16.71 -10.07
CA GLU A 245 20.31 17.16 -11.45
C GLU A 245 21.46 16.91 -12.44
N PRO A 246 22.75 17.14 -12.09
CA PRO A 246 23.88 16.80 -12.95
C PRO A 246 24.02 15.30 -13.24
N LEU A 247 23.58 14.42 -12.32
CA LEU A 247 23.54 12.96 -12.52
C LEU A 247 22.32 12.53 -13.36
N GLY A 248 21.20 13.25 -13.26
CA GLY A 248 20.02 13.06 -14.09
C GLY A 248 20.23 13.48 -15.55
N ALA A 249 21.06 14.50 -15.80
CA ALA A 249 21.41 14.94 -17.15
C ALA A 249 22.34 13.95 -17.89
N MET A 250 23.10 13.12 -17.16
CA MET A 250 23.92 12.05 -17.75
C MET A 250 23.17 10.74 -17.98
N PHE A 251 21.93 10.59 -17.47
CA PHE A 251 21.09 9.42 -17.70
C PHE A 251 19.61 9.80 -17.94
N PRO A 252 19.27 10.33 -19.13
CA PRO A 252 17.88 10.62 -19.48
C PRO A 252 17.01 9.37 -19.69
N GLU A 253 17.59 8.17 -19.76
CA GLU A 253 16.88 6.94 -20.17
C GLU A 253 16.75 5.89 -19.06
N CYS A 254 17.37 6.04 -17.89
CA CYS A 254 17.49 4.89 -16.97
C CYS A 254 16.38 4.79 -15.90
N LEU A 255 15.71 5.88 -15.52
CA LEU A 255 14.55 5.82 -14.62
C LEU A 255 13.22 5.58 -15.38
N SER A 256 13.19 5.77 -16.71
CA SER A 256 11.98 5.70 -17.52
C SER A 256 11.75 4.35 -18.21
N THR A 257 12.72 3.42 -18.25
CA THR A 257 12.59 2.15 -18.99
C THR A 257 11.77 1.10 -18.26
N LYS A 258 12.01 0.85 -16.96
CA LYS A 258 11.28 -0.20 -16.22
C LYS A 258 9.79 0.13 -16.08
N GLU A 259 9.44 1.37 -15.74
CA GLU A 259 8.04 1.80 -15.66
C GLU A 259 7.37 1.89 -17.04
N SER A 260 8.07 2.37 -18.07
CA SER A 260 7.54 2.37 -19.45
C SER A 260 7.31 0.95 -19.96
N MET A 261 8.22 0.01 -19.68
CA MET A 261 8.03 -1.40 -20.01
C MET A 261 6.84 -1.99 -19.25
N MET A 262 6.67 -1.68 -17.97
CA MET A 262 5.49 -2.11 -17.20
C MET A 262 4.19 -1.61 -17.83
N LYS A 263 4.11 -0.33 -18.22
CA LYS A 263 2.94 0.22 -18.94
C LYS A 263 2.69 -0.50 -20.26
N GLN A 264 3.73 -0.75 -21.05
CA GLN A 264 3.59 -1.49 -22.30
C GLN A 264 3.08 -2.92 -22.08
N ILE A 265 3.52 -3.59 -21.02
CA ILE A 265 3.03 -4.91 -20.64
C ILE A 265 1.57 -4.86 -20.22
N GLU A 266 1.18 -3.84 -19.44
CA GLU A 266 -0.22 -3.62 -19.03
C GLU A 266 -1.15 -3.44 -20.24
N GLU A 267 -0.72 -2.62 -21.22
CA GLU A 267 -1.48 -2.31 -22.43
C GLU A 267 -1.58 -3.50 -23.39
N LYS A 268 -0.45 -4.16 -23.70
CA LYS A 268 -0.39 -5.24 -24.70
C LYS A 268 -0.83 -6.60 -24.16
N HIS A 269 -0.67 -6.84 -22.86
CA HIS A 269 -0.90 -8.15 -22.24
C HIS A 269 -1.91 -8.11 -21.10
N HIS A 270 -2.97 -7.30 -21.23
CA HIS A 270 -4.00 -7.05 -20.22
C HIS A 270 -4.62 -8.31 -19.56
N ASP A 271 -4.69 -9.44 -20.28
CA ASP A 271 -5.24 -10.71 -19.78
C ASP A 271 -4.19 -11.66 -19.18
N THR A 272 -2.95 -11.21 -19.01
CA THR A 272 -1.85 -12.05 -18.51
C THR A 272 -1.51 -11.76 -17.06
N ALA A 273 -0.90 -12.74 -16.40
CA ALA A 273 -0.34 -12.54 -15.07
C ALA A 273 0.79 -11.49 -15.05
N ALA A 274 1.46 -11.25 -16.18
CA ALA A 274 2.46 -10.20 -16.31
C ALA A 274 1.83 -8.80 -16.18
N SER A 275 0.70 -8.54 -16.83
CA SER A 275 -0.06 -7.29 -16.66
C SER A 275 -0.57 -7.13 -15.23
N VAL A 276 -1.12 -8.21 -14.64
CA VAL A 276 -1.54 -8.21 -13.23
C VAL A 276 -0.35 -7.88 -12.32
N PHE A 277 0.82 -8.49 -12.55
CA PHE A 277 2.04 -8.20 -11.80
C PHE A 277 2.41 -6.71 -11.89
N CYS A 278 2.44 -6.14 -13.10
CA CYS A 278 2.78 -4.74 -13.31
C CYS A 278 1.80 -3.81 -12.57
N CYS A 279 0.50 -4.07 -12.67
CA CYS A 279 -0.53 -3.31 -11.96
C CYS A 279 -0.31 -3.34 -10.44
N LEU A 280 -0.04 -4.52 -9.87
CA LEU A 280 0.19 -4.69 -8.44
C LEU A 280 1.49 -4.04 -7.98
N TYR A 281 2.54 -4.17 -8.78
CA TYR A 281 3.84 -3.57 -8.51
C TYR A 281 3.71 -2.04 -8.44
N ARG A 282 2.99 -1.42 -9.38
CA ARG A 282 2.78 0.03 -9.44
C ARG A 282 1.85 0.56 -8.33
N LYS A 283 0.85 -0.23 -7.92
CA LYS A 283 -0.07 0.13 -6.81
C LYS A 283 0.52 -0.06 -5.40
N SER A 284 1.71 -0.66 -5.29
CA SER A 284 2.34 -0.92 -3.99
C SER A 284 2.93 0.37 -3.37
N PRO A 285 2.77 0.61 -2.06
CA PRO A 285 3.44 1.72 -1.40
C PRO A 285 4.98 1.53 -1.41
N PRO A 286 5.76 2.63 -1.43
CA PRO A 286 7.21 2.56 -1.42
C PRO A 286 7.76 1.97 -0.10
N PRO A 287 8.90 1.26 -0.15
CA PRO A 287 9.64 0.85 -1.35
C PRO A 287 8.98 -0.34 -2.06
N GLN A 288 8.63 -0.17 -3.35
CA GLN A 288 7.81 -1.14 -4.11
C GLN A 288 8.48 -2.52 -4.25
N SER A 289 9.82 -2.57 -4.30
CA SER A 289 10.61 -3.80 -4.41
C SER A 289 10.51 -4.73 -3.20
N LEU A 290 10.16 -4.21 -2.02
CA LEU A 290 10.10 -4.97 -0.77
C LEU A 290 8.76 -5.68 -0.55
N PHE A 291 7.68 -5.20 -1.16
CA PHE A 291 6.35 -5.77 -0.93
C PHE A 291 6.17 -7.15 -1.56
N LEU A 292 6.63 -7.31 -2.81
CA LEU A 292 6.51 -8.56 -3.55
C LEU A 292 7.64 -9.55 -3.20
N SER A 293 8.85 -9.06 -2.95
CA SER A 293 10.00 -9.91 -2.55
C SER A 293 9.79 -10.56 -1.18
N LYS A 294 9.19 -9.86 -0.21
CA LYS A 294 8.77 -10.46 1.09
C LYS A 294 7.74 -11.57 0.93
N LYS A 295 7.01 -11.60 -0.20
CA LYS A 295 6.02 -12.64 -0.54
C LYS A 295 6.60 -13.70 -1.49
N GLY A 296 7.90 -13.66 -1.75
CA GLY A 296 8.61 -14.64 -2.56
C GLY A 296 8.43 -14.44 -4.07
N VAL A 297 8.07 -13.25 -4.54
CA VAL A 297 7.98 -12.92 -5.97
C VAL A 297 8.93 -11.78 -6.30
N PHE A 298 9.80 -12.01 -7.27
CA PHE A 298 10.92 -11.11 -7.56
C PHE A 298 10.64 -10.18 -8.74
N GLY A 299 9.95 -10.66 -9.79
CA GLY A 299 9.69 -9.84 -10.96
C GLY A 299 9.33 -10.65 -12.20
N LEU A 300 9.13 -9.96 -13.32
CA LEU A 300 9.12 -10.57 -14.64
C LEU A 300 10.55 -10.66 -15.17
N VAL A 301 10.86 -11.67 -15.99
CA VAL A 301 12.20 -11.82 -16.58
C VAL A 301 12.65 -10.54 -17.29
N ALA A 302 11.77 -9.90 -18.08
CA ALA A 302 12.04 -8.65 -18.78
C ALA A 302 12.38 -7.45 -17.87
N LEU A 303 12.07 -7.52 -16.57
CA LEU A 303 12.22 -6.42 -15.61
C LEU A 303 13.35 -6.64 -14.61
N LEU A 304 14.03 -7.80 -14.66
CA LEU A 304 15.06 -8.23 -13.69
C LEU A 304 16.50 -8.02 -14.17
N GLY A 305 16.69 -7.66 -15.44
CA GLY A 305 18.02 -7.40 -15.99
C GLY A 305 17.95 -6.41 -17.15
N SER A 306 19.04 -5.68 -17.34
CA SER A 306 19.23 -4.78 -18.48
C SER A 306 20.39 -5.27 -19.34
N VAL A 307 20.48 -4.76 -20.56
CA VAL A 307 21.55 -5.07 -21.50
C VAL A 307 22.07 -3.74 -22.04
N ALA A 308 23.39 -3.56 -22.03
CA ALA A 308 24.03 -2.29 -22.39
C ALA A 308 23.74 -1.80 -23.82
N SER A 309 23.33 -2.68 -24.73
CA SER A 309 23.08 -2.37 -26.14
C SER A 309 21.68 -2.77 -26.57
N THR A 310 20.99 -1.86 -27.26
CA THR A 310 19.66 -2.10 -27.82
C THR A 310 19.65 -3.23 -28.86
N SER A 311 20.71 -3.37 -29.67
CA SER A 311 20.79 -4.44 -30.67
C SER A 311 20.96 -5.80 -30.00
N LEU A 312 21.81 -5.89 -28.98
CA LEU A 312 21.98 -7.11 -28.20
C LEU A 312 20.72 -7.45 -27.41
N SER A 313 20.10 -6.45 -26.76
CA SER A 313 18.83 -6.61 -26.05
C SER A 313 17.76 -7.21 -26.95
N ARG A 314 17.65 -6.71 -28.20
CA ARG A 314 16.70 -7.23 -29.19
C ARG A 314 16.99 -8.68 -29.56
N VAL A 315 18.24 -9.03 -29.87
CA VAL A 315 18.63 -10.41 -30.24
C VAL A 315 18.37 -11.38 -29.09
N LEU A 316 18.74 -11.01 -27.86
CA LEU A 316 18.49 -11.85 -26.68
C LEU A 316 16.99 -11.98 -26.37
N SER A 317 16.22 -10.93 -26.60
CA SER A 317 14.76 -10.96 -26.45
C SER A 317 14.11 -11.87 -27.49
N GLU A 318 14.55 -11.81 -28.74
CA GLU A 318 14.13 -12.72 -29.82
C GLU A 318 14.52 -14.18 -29.51
N TYR A 319 15.70 -14.40 -28.93
CA TYR A 319 16.16 -15.73 -28.51
C TYR A 319 15.28 -16.35 -27.40
N LEU A 320 14.94 -15.57 -26.37
CA LEU A 320 14.11 -16.05 -25.26
C LEU A 320 12.64 -16.21 -25.65
N GLY A 321 12.15 -15.34 -26.52
CA GLY A 321 10.74 -15.26 -26.87
C GLY A 321 9.90 -14.51 -25.83
N GLU A 322 8.75 -14.02 -26.28
CA GLU A 322 7.85 -13.18 -25.50
C GLU A 322 7.31 -13.89 -24.24
N ASP A 323 6.91 -15.15 -24.37
CA ASP A 323 6.36 -15.95 -23.26
C ASP A 323 7.34 -16.09 -22.09
N MET A 324 8.65 -16.22 -22.38
CA MET A 324 9.68 -16.32 -21.35
C MET A 324 10.05 -14.96 -20.76
N LEU A 325 10.04 -13.89 -21.57
CA LEU A 325 10.27 -12.53 -21.09
C LEU A 325 9.17 -12.06 -20.12
N LEU A 326 7.93 -12.51 -20.37
CA LEU A 326 6.78 -12.26 -19.51
C LEU A 326 6.63 -13.28 -18.37
N ALA A 327 7.55 -14.23 -18.24
CA ALA A 327 7.50 -15.22 -17.18
C ALA A 327 7.71 -14.58 -15.81
N LEU A 328 6.90 -15.02 -14.84
CA LEU A 328 6.97 -14.56 -13.46
C LEU A 328 8.05 -15.34 -12.70
N VAL A 329 8.95 -14.63 -12.02
CA VAL A 329 10.03 -15.21 -11.23
C VAL A 329 9.66 -15.18 -9.76
N CYS A 330 9.68 -16.36 -9.13
CA CYS A 330 9.35 -16.55 -7.72
C CYS A 330 10.46 -17.33 -7.02
N LYS A 331 10.51 -17.22 -5.70
CA LYS A 331 11.45 -17.98 -4.87
C LYS A 331 11.12 -19.47 -4.92
N SER A 332 9.89 -19.82 -4.56
CA SER A 332 9.37 -21.19 -4.52
C SER A 332 8.05 -21.32 -5.28
N ALA A 333 7.71 -22.54 -5.69
CA ALA A 333 6.43 -22.88 -6.32
C ALA A 333 5.22 -22.62 -5.40
N GLN A 334 5.46 -22.56 -4.09
CA GLN A 334 4.48 -22.12 -3.12
C GLN A 334 4.54 -20.59 -2.99
N ILE A 335 3.97 -19.89 -3.98
CA ILE A 335 3.66 -18.48 -3.85
C ILE A 335 2.65 -18.37 -2.69
N GLY A 336 2.97 -17.58 -1.66
CA GLY A 336 2.27 -17.62 -0.38
C GLY A 336 0.74 -17.41 -0.50
N PRO A 337 -0.11 -18.17 0.22
CA PRO A 337 -1.52 -18.40 -0.16
C PRO A 337 -2.50 -17.25 0.17
N ASN A 338 -2.06 -16.10 0.65
CA ASN A 338 -2.91 -15.20 1.44
C ASN A 338 -3.17 -13.81 0.82
N ASN A 339 -3.10 -13.64 -0.51
CA ASN A 339 -3.55 -12.41 -1.15
C ASN A 339 -4.45 -12.71 -2.35
N ALA A 340 -5.67 -12.16 -2.36
CA ALA A 340 -6.65 -12.33 -3.43
C ALA A 340 -6.07 -11.91 -4.80
N GLU A 341 -5.21 -10.90 -4.80
CA GLU A 341 -4.49 -10.44 -6.00
C GLU A 341 -3.43 -11.44 -6.49
N PHE A 342 -2.83 -12.23 -5.60
CA PHE A 342 -1.91 -13.33 -5.95
C PHE A 342 -2.65 -14.57 -6.44
N LEU A 343 -3.85 -14.83 -5.94
CA LEU A 343 -4.76 -15.82 -6.52
C LEU A 343 -5.19 -15.41 -7.94
N ARG A 344 -5.27 -14.10 -8.25
CA ARG A 344 -5.46 -13.62 -9.63
C ARG A 344 -4.26 -13.89 -10.52
N LEU A 345 -3.03 -13.84 -9.99
CA LEU A 345 -1.86 -14.36 -10.70
C LEU A 345 -2.05 -15.87 -10.95
N GLN A 346 -2.35 -16.69 -9.94
CA GLN A 346 -2.48 -18.16 -10.10
C GLN A 346 -3.66 -18.65 -10.95
N SER A 347 -4.78 -17.93 -11.00
CA SER A 347 -6.01 -18.36 -11.69
C SER A 347 -5.94 -18.22 -13.22
N ASN A 348 -5.01 -17.41 -13.73
CA ASN A 348 -4.74 -17.33 -15.16
C ASN A 348 -3.87 -18.52 -15.57
N HIS A 349 -4.45 -19.62 -16.05
CA HIS A 349 -3.72 -20.86 -16.42
C HIS A 349 -2.80 -20.74 -17.67
N ARG A 350 -2.37 -19.53 -18.05
CA ARG A 350 -1.66 -19.24 -19.32
C ARG A 350 -0.37 -18.42 -19.16
N PHE A 351 0.39 -18.56 -18.07
CA PHE A 351 1.67 -17.86 -17.93
C PHE A 351 2.73 -18.76 -17.30
N HIS A 352 3.99 -18.51 -17.68
CA HIS A 352 5.14 -19.23 -17.16
C HIS A 352 5.53 -18.69 -15.78
N VAL A 353 5.74 -19.61 -14.83
CA VAL A 353 6.30 -19.31 -13.51
C VAL A 353 7.64 -20.01 -13.39
N LEU A 354 8.69 -19.25 -13.11
CA LEU A 354 10.04 -19.74 -12.87
C LEU A 354 10.35 -19.66 -11.38
N CYS A 355 10.59 -20.81 -10.75
CA CYS A 355 10.91 -20.89 -9.33
C CYS A 355 12.42 -21.02 -9.16
N LEU A 356 13.06 -20.02 -8.54
CA LEU A 356 14.51 -19.99 -8.37
C LEU A 356 15.03 -21.23 -7.61
N ASP A 357 14.32 -21.67 -6.56
CA ASP A 357 14.74 -22.84 -5.77
C ASP A 357 14.53 -24.19 -6.49
N ALA A 358 13.77 -24.20 -7.59
CA ALA A 358 13.59 -25.38 -8.43
C ALA A 358 14.62 -25.45 -9.57
N ILE A 359 15.32 -24.34 -9.85
CA ILE A 359 16.33 -24.25 -10.90
C ILE A 359 17.65 -24.78 -10.36
N ARG A 360 18.33 -25.60 -11.18
CA ARG A 360 19.68 -26.07 -10.84
C ARG A 360 20.67 -24.91 -11.03
N PRO A 361 21.39 -24.50 -9.97
CA PRO A 361 22.35 -23.39 -10.07
C PRO A 361 23.63 -23.80 -10.81
N TRP A 362 24.28 -22.82 -11.42
CA TRP A 362 25.68 -22.87 -11.80
C TRP A 362 26.56 -23.04 -10.55
N LYS A 363 27.54 -23.95 -10.62
CA LYS A 363 28.38 -24.32 -9.47
C LYS A 363 29.85 -24.02 -9.61
N ASP A 364 30.30 -23.60 -10.79
CA ASP A 364 31.75 -23.44 -11.07
C ASP A 364 32.28 -22.07 -10.65
N GLY A 365 31.46 -21.30 -9.93
CA GLY A 365 31.87 -20.09 -9.23
C GLY A 365 31.63 -18.79 -10.00
N LEU A 366 31.93 -17.71 -9.30
CA LEU A 366 31.81 -16.33 -9.77
C LEU A 366 33.20 -15.73 -9.96
N LEU A 367 33.31 -14.70 -10.80
CA LEU A 367 34.52 -13.89 -10.91
C LEU A 367 34.80 -13.16 -9.59
N GLU A 368 36.03 -13.26 -9.13
CA GLU A 368 36.45 -12.70 -7.85
C GLU A 368 36.39 -11.16 -7.89
N ASN A 369 35.82 -10.55 -6.86
CA ASN A 369 35.68 -9.09 -6.71
C ASN A 369 34.92 -8.38 -7.86
N ASP A 370 34.14 -9.12 -8.67
CA ASP A 370 33.32 -8.53 -9.72
C ASP A 370 32.02 -7.93 -9.13
N PRO A 371 31.76 -6.62 -9.31
CA PRO A 371 30.58 -5.96 -8.73
C PRO A 371 29.26 -6.46 -9.31
N GLN A 372 29.29 -7.08 -10.50
CA GLN A 372 28.12 -7.65 -11.18
C GLN A 372 27.93 -9.15 -10.93
N LYS A 373 28.78 -9.76 -10.09
CA LYS A 373 28.77 -11.19 -9.75
C LYS A 373 28.71 -12.06 -11.01
N LYS A 374 29.54 -11.77 -12.00
CA LYS A 374 29.62 -12.54 -13.26
C LYS A 374 30.09 -13.98 -13.01
N LEU A 375 29.61 -14.91 -13.84
CA LEU A 375 29.99 -16.32 -13.77
C LEU A 375 31.44 -16.49 -14.26
N ALA A 376 32.24 -17.29 -13.55
CA ALA A 376 33.58 -17.66 -13.98
C ALA A 376 33.49 -18.75 -15.06
N MET A 377 33.34 -18.34 -16.32
CA MET A 377 33.24 -19.22 -17.47
C MET A 377 34.51 -19.14 -18.31
N ASP A 378 35.01 -20.29 -18.77
CA ASP A 378 36.18 -20.33 -19.65
C ASP A 378 35.81 -19.86 -21.07
N ASP A 379 36.58 -18.91 -21.58
CA ASP A 379 36.43 -18.46 -22.96
C ASP A 379 36.80 -19.59 -23.93
N PRO A 380 36.00 -19.80 -25.00
CA PRO A 380 36.27 -20.84 -25.97
C PRO A 380 37.53 -20.50 -26.77
N LYS A 381 38.33 -21.52 -27.07
CA LYS A 381 39.60 -21.40 -27.78
C LYS A 381 39.58 -22.28 -29.02
N LEU A 382 40.30 -21.84 -30.05
CA LEU A 382 40.62 -22.64 -31.22
C LEU A 382 41.52 -23.83 -30.83
N PRO A 383 41.63 -24.87 -31.67
CA PRO A 383 42.44 -26.06 -31.37
C PRO A 383 43.93 -25.76 -31.09
N ASP A 384 44.44 -24.63 -31.57
CA ASP A 384 45.79 -24.11 -31.33
C ASP A 384 45.91 -23.32 -30.00
N GLY A 385 44.80 -23.08 -29.31
CA GLY A 385 44.72 -22.32 -28.07
C GLY A 385 44.42 -20.83 -28.25
N ASP A 386 44.30 -20.35 -29.49
CA ASP A 386 44.03 -18.93 -29.76
C ASP A 386 42.56 -18.57 -29.48
N PRO A 387 42.28 -17.30 -29.11
CA PRO A 387 40.90 -16.82 -28.94
C PRO A 387 40.10 -16.93 -30.25
N ILE A 388 38.83 -17.34 -30.15
CA ILE A 388 37.94 -17.41 -31.33
C ILE A 388 37.65 -15.98 -31.84
N PRO A 389 37.99 -15.64 -33.09
CA PRO A 389 37.68 -14.34 -33.65
C PRO A 389 36.17 -14.07 -33.66
N GLY A 390 35.76 -12.92 -33.12
CA GLY A 390 34.36 -12.50 -33.07
C GLY A 390 33.63 -12.82 -31.77
N PHE A 391 34.16 -13.71 -30.93
CA PHE A 391 33.59 -13.98 -29.60
C PHE A 391 33.59 -12.72 -28.74
N LYS A 392 32.43 -12.38 -28.18
CA LYS A 392 32.20 -11.21 -27.32
C LYS A 392 32.01 -11.58 -25.85
N GLY A 393 31.70 -12.84 -25.57
CA GLY A 393 31.43 -13.33 -24.22
C GLY A 393 30.18 -14.20 -24.16
N TYR A 394 29.87 -14.68 -22.97
CA TYR A 394 28.64 -15.42 -22.71
C TYR A 394 27.46 -14.47 -22.43
N ALA A 395 26.30 -14.74 -23.05
CA ALA A 395 25.11 -13.92 -22.92
C ALA A 395 24.67 -13.72 -21.45
N VAL A 396 24.80 -14.75 -20.61
CA VAL A 396 24.50 -14.68 -19.17
C VAL A 396 25.33 -13.63 -18.43
N ASN A 397 26.56 -13.34 -18.89
CA ASN A 397 27.46 -12.33 -18.31
C ASN A 397 27.29 -10.94 -18.96
N MET A 398 26.43 -10.81 -19.97
CA MET A 398 26.07 -9.55 -20.63
C MET A 398 24.79 -8.92 -20.08
N ILE A 399 24.09 -9.62 -19.17
CA ILE A 399 22.96 -9.06 -18.42
C ILE A 399 23.49 -8.26 -17.25
N ASP A 400 23.12 -6.99 -17.15
CA ASP A 400 23.40 -6.14 -16.00
C ASP A 400 22.26 -6.23 -14.98
N LEU A 401 22.63 -6.40 -13.71
CA LEU A 401 21.69 -6.48 -12.59
C LEU A 401 21.82 -5.21 -11.75
N ALA A 402 20.69 -4.63 -11.37
CA ALA A 402 20.69 -3.51 -10.44
C ALA A 402 21.05 -4.00 -9.02
N PRO A 403 21.47 -3.08 -8.13
CA PRO A 403 21.90 -3.43 -6.78
C PRO A 403 20.85 -4.26 -6.01
N GLU A 404 19.57 -3.95 -6.21
CA GLU A 404 18.45 -4.65 -5.57
C GLU A 404 18.36 -6.11 -6.05
N GLU A 405 18.44 -6.34 -7.36
CA GLU A 405 18.43 -7.68 -7.96
C GLU A 405 19.68 -8.51 -7.56
N LEU A 406 20.83 -7.87 -7.32
CA LEU A 406 22.04 -8.55 -6.82
C LEU A 406 21.93 -9.06 -5.37
N THR A 407 20.94 -8.58 -4.60
CA THR A 407 20.64 -9.07 -3.25
C THR A 407 19.76 -10.31 -3.24
N VAL A 408 19.09 -10.61 -4.36
CA VAL A 408 18.16 -11.75 -4.45
C VAL A 408 18.93 -13.06 -4.36
N GLN A 409 18.51 -13.93 -3.45
CA GLN A 409 19.12 -15.24 -3.22
C GLN A 409 18.06 -16.33 -3.01
N THR A 410 18.38 -17.52 -3.55
CA THR A 410 17.73 -18.81 -3.22
C THR A 410 17.96 -19.19 -1.75
N TYR A 411 17.24 -20.20 -1.25
CA TYR A 411 17.53 -20.73 0.10
C TYR A 411 18.92 -21.33 0.23
N SER A 412 19.53 -21.75 -0.88
CA SER A 412 20.88 -22.28 -0.94
C SER A 412 21.95 -21.21 -1.20
N GLY A 413 21.59 -19.93 -1.22
CA GLY A 413 22.52 -18.80 -1.28
C GLY A 413 22.97 -18.40 -2.69
N TYR A 414 22.44 -19.02 -3.74
CA TYR A 414 22.72 -18.66 -5.13
C TYR A 414 21.90 -17.46 -5.60
N GLY A 415 22.53 -16.56 -6.36
CA GLY A 415 21.90 -15.37 -6.92
C GLY A 415 21.11 -15.61 -8.21
N LEU A 416 20.55 -14.53 -8.78
CA LEU A 416 19.78 -14.58 -10.03
C LEU A 416 20.62 -14.98 -11.23
N ARG A 417 21.91 -14.60 -11.27
CA ARG A 417 22.77 -14.92 -12.42
C ARG A 417 23.07 -16.41 -12.48
N GLU A 418 23.43 -17.00 -11.35
CA GLU A 418 23.75 -18.42 -11.20
C GLU A 418 22.52 -19.32 -11.38
N THR A 419 21.32 -18.79 -11.15
CA THR A 419 20.05 -19.53 -11.26
C THR A 419 19.28 -19.14 -12.52
N LEU A 420 18.47 -18.09 -12.44
CA LEU A 420 17.56 -17.64 -13.48
C LEU A 420 18.28 -17.44 -14.82
N PHE A 421 19.26 -16.54 -14.88
CA PHE A 421 19.85 -16.15 -16.16
C PHE A 421 20.71 -17.25 -16.76
N TYR A 422 21.40 -18.05 -15.94
CA TYR A 422 22.08 -19.25 -16.43
C TYR A 422 21.10 -20.30 -16.94
N ASN A 423 19.94 -20.49 -16.33
CA ASN A 423 18.92 -21.39 -16.85
C ASN A 423 18.32 -20.91 -18.18
N LEU A 424 18.23 -19.60 -18.38
CA LEU A 424 17.69 -19.00 -19.61
C LEU A 424 18.69 -19.02 -20.77
N PHE A 425 19.95 -18.69 -20.50
CA PHE A 425 20.98 -18.52 -21.54
C PHE A 425 21.99 -19.66 -21.60
N GLY A 426 22.15 -20.44 -20.53
CA GLY A 426 23.15 -21.50 -20.42
C GLY A 426 24.54 -21.02 -20.84
N ASN A 427 25.15 -21.75 -21.77
CA ASN A 427 26.45 -21.44 -22.35
C ASN A 427 26.32 -20.67 -23.69
N LEU A 428 25.23 -19.93 -23.92
CA LEU A 428 25.05 -19.13 -25.15
C LEU A 428 26.18 -18.11 -25.30
N GLN A 429 26.87 -18.17 -26.43
CA GLN A 429 27.99 -17.31 -26.80
C GLN A 429 27.51 -16.24 -27.79
N VAL A 430 28.01 -15.02 -27.65
CA VAL A 430 27.71 -13.87 -28.53
C VAL A 430 28.92 -13.53 -29.38
#